data_AF-Q6GUF6-F1
#
_entry.id   AF-Q6GUF6-F1
#
_cell.length_a   1.000
_cell.length_b   1.000
_cell.length_c   1.000
_cell.angle_alpha   90.00
_cell.angle_beta   90.00
_cell.angle_gamma   90.00
#
_symmetry.space_group_name_H-M   'P 1'
#
loop_
_entity.id
_entity.type
_entity.pdbx_description
1 polymer ?
#
loop_
_entity_poly.entity_id
_entity_poly.type
_entity_poly.pdbx_seq_one_letter_code
_entity_poly.pdbx_strand_id
1 'polypeptide(L)'
;MELILEKLSSKDTDAPKGYFVEMGEKEKGKQEEKDKINTTYISTINMSANSTNEIKKSSGEKVMVLDFEIKEEKDAALKKIASGSRSSEEKKTLLDVLNGFFKDTKKEVVIEDDLIVFLEDKKNNYRNRKLSSGERQLIYTFLRVFNSGGENPIILLDDPEISLHLSWQEILISSIKKIRDDCQIILVTHSPGIVMDGWMGAYKEIDSIITKAESKMDNNFTSYFTNPKYVTNYNFNGKGLIYIENERDYVFWESIFNAHFDGMYEIKASIKNDGRRGKDALLELIPTLNKNCLLAIDGDFDYISECDYRFGKFMSNAYVLHTHSYSRESAVFSKSKIDEVVSKLRLTLPCTFDVNKPNQIISKRYFKALVGFLYLMKKNRDLAINIDIHKPIKKCEFRKYINNDFTSNDKIIQEMTSLLEPIENEIYSYIDERSIEFSSFVEQANRKGLKEDSAYRFISGHVLNDNILLPMLARIKFLMERQSLRSIASEDTSRENKSNMISAIKNHYRDNCKVKTIITHLNLCANDEISKMIHSKVSAIH
;
A
#
# COMPACT_ATOMS: atom_id res chain seq x y z
N MET A 1 -25.08 1.11 -18.31
CA MET A 1 -25.15 2.40 -17.59
C MET A 1 -26.55 3.03 -17.57
N GLU A 2 -27.24 3.11 -18.71
CA GLU A 2 -28.61 3.65 -18.78
C GLU A 2 -29.58 2.96 -17.82
N LEU A 3 -29.56 1.63 -17.70
CA LEU A 3 -30.35 0.87 -16.72
C LEU A 3 -30.03 1.18 -15.25
N ILE A 4 -28.79 1.59 -14.92
CA ILE A 4 -28.40 1.99 -13.56
C ILE A 4 -28.91 3.40 -13.26
N LEU A 5 -28.78 4.31 -14.22
CA LEU A 5 -29.35 5.66 -14.15
C LEU A 5 -30.89 5.60 -14.07
N GLU A 6 -31.50 4.72 -14.84
CA GLU A 6 -32.92 4.43 -14.81
C GLU A 6 -33.32 3.87 -13.44
N LYS A 7 -32.58 2.90 -12.89
CA LYS A 7 -32.83 2.38 -11.52
C LYS A 7 -32.63 3.41 -10.40
N LEU A 8 -31.60 4.25 -10.49
CA LEU A 8 -31.36 5.36 -9.54
C LEU A 8 -32.45 6.43 -9.60
N SER A 9 -33.14 6.55 -10.75
CA SER A 9 -34.25 7.48 -10.96
C SER A 9 -35.65 6.85 -10.82
N SER A 10 -35.76 5.52 -10.87
CA SER A 10 -37.02 4.77 -10.87
C SER A 10 -37.60 4.61 -9.47
N LYS A 11 -38.93 4.71 -9.39
CA LYS A 11 -39.75 4.73 -8.16
C LYS A 11 -40.00 3.34 -7.53
N ASP A 12 -39.23 2.31 -7.84
CA ASP A 12 -39.53 0.97 -7.33
C ASP A 12 -39.19 0.84 -5.84
N THR A 13 -40.25 0.65 -5.04
CA THR A 13 -40.21 0.46 -3.59
C THR A 13 -39.77 -0.94 -3.15
N ASP A 14 -39.44 -1.82 -4.10
CA ASP A 14 -38.90 -3.16 -3.82
C ASP A 14 -37.42 -3.25 -4.19
N ALA A 15 -36.61 -2.43 -3.52
CA ALA A 15 -35.15 -2.60 -3.54
C ALA A 15 -34.78 -3.88 -2.74
N PRO A 16 -33.96 -4.80 -3.29
CA PRO A 16 -33.42 -5.89 -2.50
C PRO A 16 -32.58 -5.31 -1.35
N LYS A 17 -32.91 -5.69 -0.11
CA LYS A 17 -32.14 -5.36 1.09
C LYS A 17 -30.69 -5.84 0.91
N GLY A 18 -29.81 -4.91 0.57
CA GLY A 18 -28.38 -5.09 0.45
C GLY A 18 -27.70 -3.81 0.94
N TYR A 19 -26.64 -3.98 1.72
CA TYR A 19 -25.87 -2.98 2.48
C TYR A 19 -25.87 -1.55 1.92
N PHE A 20 -26.88 -0.78 2.28
CA PHE A 20 -26.80 0.67 2.34
C PHE A 20 -26.38 1.03 3.76
N VAL A 21 -25.33 1.83 3.90
CA VAL A 21 -24.94 2.44 5.17
C VAL A 21 -26.10 3.32 5.62
N GLU A 22 -26.63 3.07 6.81
CA GLU A 22 -27.68 3.86 7.44
C GLU A 22 -27.22 5.32 7.58
N MET A 23 -27.76 6.20 6.74
CA MET A 23 -27.65 7.65 6.91
C MET A 23 -28.79 8.09 7.82
N GLY A 24 -28.46 8.39 9.08
CA GLY A 24 -29.14 9.33 9.98
C GLY A 24 -30.61 9.09 10.34
N GLU A 25 -30.96 9.26 11.62
CA GLU A 25 -32.35 9.20 12.08
C GLU A 25 -33.23 10.24 11.36
N LYS A 26 -34.41 9.78 10.90
CA LYS A 26 -35.42 10.61 10.22
C LYS A 26 -36.01 11.65 11.18
N GLU A 27 -35.66 12.93 11.01
CA GLU A 27 -36.47 14.02 11.54
C GLU A 27 -37.78 14.15 10.74
N LYS A 28 -38.92 13.96 11.41
CA LYS A 28 -40.25 14.11 10.83
C LYS A 28 -40.58 15.60 10.63
N GLY A 29 -40.76 16.04 9.38
CA GLY A 29 -41.47 17.32 9.14
C GLY A 29 -41.11 18.16 7.92
N LYS A 30 -40.24 17.74 7.00
CA LYS A 30 -39.99 18.47 5.75
C LYS A 30 -40.50 17.69 4.54
N GLN A 31 -41.21 18.37 3.65
CA GLN A 31 -41.54 17.88 2.30
C GLN A 31 -40.24 17.37 1.64
N GLU A 32 -40.27 16.14 1.12
CA GLU A 32 -39.17 15.53 0.37
C GLU A 32 -38.94 16.28 -0.96
N GLU A 33 -38.20 17.39 -0.93
CA GLU A 33 -37.35 17.73 -2.07
C GLU A 33 -36.24 16.66 -2.10
N LYS A 34 -36.41 15.65 -2.96
CA LYS A 34 -35.35 14.65 -3.19
C LYS A 34 -34.13 15.38 -3.73
N ASP A 35 -33.07 15.48 -2.94
CA ASP A 35 -31.77 15.99 -3.35
C ASP A 35 -31.37 15.36 -4.69
N LYS A 36 -31.27 16.18 -5.74
CA LYS A 36 -30.86 15.71 -7.07
C LYS A 36 -29.40 15.29 -6.97
N ILE A 37 -29.15 13.98 -7.04
CA ILE A 37 -27.79 13.43 -7.01
C ILE A 37 -26.99 14.05 -8.15
N ASN A 38 -25.91 14.74 -7.77
CA ASN A 38 -25.05 15.46 -8.70
C ASN A 38 -24.20 14.46 -9.50
N THR A 39 -24.68 14.12 -10.69
CA THR A 39 -24.09 13.09 -11.56
C THR A 39 -23.49 13.75 -12.80
N THR A 40 -22.32 13.26 -13.23
CA THR A 40 -21.68 13.64 -14.50
C THR A 40 -21.39 12.38 -15.28
N TYR A 41 -21.99 12.23 -16.46
CA TYR A 41 -21.83 11.08 -17.33
C TYR A 41 -20.90 11.38 -18.51
N ILE A 42 -19.99 10.46 -18.80
CA ILE A 42 -19.01 10.54 -19.88
C ILE A 42 -19.12 9.25 -20.70
N SER A 43 -19.71 9.36 -21.90
CA SER A 43 -19.90 8.24 -22.82
C SER A 43 -18.74 8.14 -23.81
N THR A 44 -17.85 7.17 -23.61
CA THR A 44 -16.70 6.99 -24.50
C THR A 44 -17.10 6.50 -25.90
N ILE A 45 -18.19 5.74 -26.00
CA ILE A 45 -18.76 5.30 -27.28
C ILE A 45 -19.17 6.51 -28.12
N ASN A 46 -19.90 7.46 -27.51
CA ASN A 46 -20.32 8.67 -28.20
C ASN A 46 -19.11 9.55 -28.55
N MET A 47 -18.15 9.68 -27.64
CA MET A 47 -16.91 10.42 -27.92
C MET A 47 -16.12 9.79 -29.08
N SER A 48 -16.03 8.46 -29.13
CA SER A 48 -15.35 7.74 -30.21
C SER A 48 -16.05 7.99 -31.56
N ALA A 49 -17.38 7.86 -31.61
CA ALA A 49 -18.16 8.21 -32.80
C ALA A 49 -17.95 9.68 -33.20
N ASN A 50 -18.04 10.61 -32.25
CA ASN A 50 -17.88 12.04 -32.45
C ASN A 50 -16.45 12.46 -32.82
N SER A 51 -15.45 11.60 -32.55
CA SER A 51 -14.07 11.81 -32.98
C SER A 51 -13.85 11.58 -34.48
N THR A 52 -14.80 10.89 -35.14
CA THR A 52 -14.78 10.55 -36.57
C THR A 52 -15.88 11.25 -37.38
N ASN A 53 -16.96 11.71 -36.73
CA ASN A 53 -18.04 12.46 -37.37
C ASN A 53 -17.53 13.84 -37.81
N GLU A 54 -17.35 14.00 -39.13
CA GLU A 54 -16.88 15.24 -39.75
C GLU A 54 -18.04 16.22 -39.99
N ILE A 55 -17.89 17.44 -39.48
CA ILE A 55 -18.69 18.60 -39.87
C ILE A 55 -17.86 19.45 -40.84
N LYS A 56 -18.44 19.75 -42.02
CA LYS A 56 -17.86 20.67 -42.98
C LYS A 56 -18.36 22.09 -42.69
N LYS A 57 -17.46 22.97 -42.26
CA LYS A 57 -17.78 24.40 -42.02
C LYS A 57 -18.09 25.11 -43.34
N SER A 58 -18.75 26.26 -43.25
CA SER A 58 -18.97 27.17 -44.39
C SER A 58 -17.66 27.65 -45.04
N SER A 59 -16.55 27.67 -44.29
CA SER A 59 -15.21 27.93 -44.80
C SER A 59 -14.62 26.79 -45.64
N GLY A 60 -15.29 25.63 -45.71
CA GLY A 60 -14.79 24.41 -46.34
C GLY A 60 -13.88 23.57 -45.46
N GLU A 61 -13.50 24.06 -44.28
CA GLU A 61 -12.71 23.32 -43.29
C GLU A 61 -13.53 22.17 -42.69
N LYS A 62 -12.91 21.00 -42.53
CA LYS A 62 -13.49 19.84 -41.86
C LYS A 62 -13.04 19.80 -40.41
N VAL A 63 -13.99 19.72 -39.49
CA VAL A 63 -13.75 19.62 -38.04
C VAL A 63 -14.61 18.51 -37.46
N MET A 64 -14.11 17.82 -36.43
CA MET A 64 -14.84 16.71 -35.83
C MET A 64 -15.84 17.23 -34.79
N VAL A 65 -16.95 16.52 -34.59
CA VAL A 65 -17.96 16.87 -33.56
C VAL A 65 -17.32 17.00 -32.17
N LEU A 66 -16.42 16.07 -31.82
CA LEU A 66 -15.73 16.09 -30.53
C LEU A 66 -14.89 17.36 -30.31
N ASP A 67 -14.35 17.96 -31.38
CA ASP A 67 -13.55 19.19 -31.26
C ASP A 67 -14.43 20.38 -30.81
N PHE A 68 -15.72 20.38 -31.19
CA PHE A 68 -16.68 21.36 -30.71
C PHE A 68 -17.05 21.14 -29.24
N GLU A 69 -17.29 19.90 -28.84
CA GLU A 69 -17.59 19.54 -27.44
C GLU A 69 -16.44 19.93 -26.51
N ILE A 70 -15.19 19.66 -26.92
CA ILE A 70 -14.00 20.10 -26.17
C ILE A 70 -13.97 21.62 -26.03
N LYS A 71 -14.31 22.36 -27.07
CA LYS A 71 -14.35 23.82 -27.02
C LYS A 71 -15.40 24.32 -26.04
N GLU A 72 -16.59 23.73 -26.03
CA GLU A 72 -17.65 24.07 -25.08
C GLU A 72 -17.24 23.79 -23.63
N GLU A 73 -16.64 22.63 -23.36
CA GLU A 73 -16.12 22.30 -22.03
C GLU A 73 -14.98 23.22 -21.59
N LYS A 74 -14.08 23.57 -22.51
CA LYS A 74 -13.01 24.53 -22.24
C LYS A 74 -13.57 25.90 -21.87
N ASP A 75 -14.54 26.41 -22.65
CA ASP A 75 -15.18 27.70 -22.39
C ASP A 75 -15.92 27.68 -21.04
N ALA A 76 -16.54 26.55 -20.66
CA ALA A 76 -17.14 26.37 -19.34
C ALA A 76 -16.10 26.36 -18.21
N ALA A 77 -14.96 25.71 -18.41
CA ALA A 77 -13.86 25.68 -17.43
C ALA A 77 -13.31 27.09 -17.19
N LEU A 78 -13.05 27.85 -18.26
CA LEU A 78 -12.60 29.24 -18.16
C LEU A 78 -13.60 30.14 -17.43
N LYS A 79 -14.90 29.98 -17.70
CA LYS A 79 -15.96 30.71 -16.99
C LYS A 79 -15.96 30.40 -15.49
N LYS A 80 -15.82 29.12 -15.10
CA LYS A 80 -15.77 28.72 -13.69
C LYS A 80 -14.55 29.25 -12.95
N ILE A 81 -13.41 29.32 -13.63
CA ILE A 81 -12.19 29.91 -13.09
C ILE A 81 -12.38 31.43 -12.92
N ALA A 82 -12.92 32.11 -13.94
CA ALA A 82 -13.18 33.54 -13.89
C ALA A 82 -14.23 33.93 -12.83
N SER A 83 -15.23 33.08 -12.57
CA SER A 83 -16.23 33.29 -11.52
C SER A 83 -15.74 32.93 -10.11
N GLY A 84 -14.51 32.42 -9.96
CA GLY A 84 -13.96 31.95 -8.68
C GLY A 84 -14.59 30.65 -8.16
N SER A 85 -15.42 29.97 -8.98
CA SER A 85 -16.01 28.67 -8.64
C SER A 85 -14.99 27.52 -8.72
N ARG A 86 -13.87 27.77 -9.41
CA ARG A 86 -12.67 26.92 -9.42
C ARG A 86 -11.45 27.81 -9.21
N SER A 87 -10.46 27.33 -8.46
CA SER A 87 -9.23 28.05 -8.14
C SER A 87 -8.18 27.96 -9.25
N SER A 88 -7.20 28.87 -9.18
CA SER A 88 -6.02 28.82 -10.05
C SER A 88 -5.19 27.56 -9.80
N GLU A 89 -5.16 27.04 -8.57
CA GLU A 89 -4.50 25.80 -8.20
C GLU A 89 -5.18 24.57 -8.84
N GLU A 90 -6.51 24.54 -8.89
CA GLU A 90 -7.25 23.47 -9.57
C GLU A 90 -6.99 23.50 -11.09
N LYS A 91 -6.95 24.72 -11.69
CA LYS A 91 -6.56 24.88 -13.10
C LYS A 91 -5.16 24.32 -13.35
N LYS A 92 -4.20 24.65 -12.47
CA LYS A 92 -2.83 24.15 -12.56
C LYS A 92 -2.80 22.62 -12.46
N THR A 93 -3.56 22.05 -11.53
CA THR A 93 -3.64 20.59 -11.34
C THR A 93 -4.19 19.89 -12.58
N LEU A 94 -5.24 20.44 -13.22
CA LEU A 94 -5.76 19.94 -14.50
C LEU A 94 -4.69 19.94 -15.60
N LEU A 95 -3.93 21.03 -15.73
CA LEU A 95 -2.86 21.15 -16.72
C LEU A 95 -1.70 20.19 -16.43
N ASP A 96 -1.28 20.09 -15.17
CA ASP A 96 -0.22 19.17 -14.74
C ASP A 96 -0.59 17.71 -15.04
N VAL A 97 -1.87 17.35 -14.83
CA VAL A 97 -2.40 16.02 -15.19
C VAL A 97 -2.37 15.83 -16.71
N LEU A 98 -2.97 16.72 -17.50
CA LEU A 98 -2.98 16.62 -18.97
C LEU A 98 -1.57 16.51 -19.56
N ASN A 99 -0.66 17.37 -19.12
CA ASN A 99 0.73 17.37 -19.58
C ASN A 99 1.50 16.14 -19.11
N GLY A 100 1.11 15.52 -17.99
CA GLY A 100 1.61 14.22 -17.58
C GLY A 100 1.39 13.13 -18.63
N PHE A 101 0.17 13.04 -19.20
CA PHE A 101 -0.14 12.07 -20.27
C PHE A 101 0.58 12.39 -21.58
N PHE A 102 0.73 13.67 -21.90
CA PHE A 102 1.20 14.11 -23.22
C PHE A 102 2.74 14.14 -23.33
N LYS A 103 3.47 13.90 -22.23
CA LYS A 103 4.94 13.73 -22.23
C LYS A 103 5.40 12.69 -23.24
N ASP A 104 4.71 11.55 -23.32
CA ASP A 104 5.07 10.44 -24.23
C ASP A 104 4.91 10.85 -25.70
N THR A 105 3.96 11.74 -26.00
CA THR A 105 3.72 12.25 -27.34
C THR A 105 4.48 13.55 -27.63
N LYS A 106 5.31 13.99 -26.68
CA LYS A 106 6.07 15.25 -26.70
C LYS A 106 5.18 16.46 -26.95
N LYS A 107 3.95 16.42 -26.41
CA LYS A 107 2.99 17.51 -26.51
C LYS A 107 2.81 18.19 -25.16
N GLU A 108 2.48 19.47 -25.21
CA GLU A 108 2.14 20.26 -24.03
C GLU A 108 0.84 21.01 -24.29
N VAL A 109 -0.12 20.86 -23.38
CA VAL A 109 -1.40 21.54 -23.36
C VAL A 109 -1.29 22.76 -22.45
N VAL A 110 -1.70 23.90 -22.96
CA VAL A 110 -1.87 25.13 -22.19
C VAL A 110 -3.28 25.65 -22.42
N ILE A 111 -3.91 26.10 -21.34
CA ILE A 111 -5.23 26.74 -21.37
C ILE A 111 -5.04 28.21 -20.99
N GLU A 112 -5.03 29.09 -21.99
CA GLU A 112 -5.09 30.54 -21.82
C GLU A 112 -6.51 31.01 -22.19
N ASP A 113 -6.66 31.86 -23.22
CA ASP A 113 -7.96 32.19 -23.82
C ASP A 113 -8.47 31.06 -24.73
N ASP A 114 -7.55 30.21 -25.21
CA ASP A 114 -7.85 29.01 -25.99
C ASP A 114 -7.10 27.78 -25.47
N LEU A 115 -7.52 26.59 -25.91
CA LEU A 115 -6.78 25.35 -25.69
C LEU A 115 -5.68 25.25 -26.74
N ILE A 116 -4.44 25.51 -26.32
CA ILE A 116 -3.28 25.50 -27.20
C ILE A 116 -2.47 24.23 -26.92
N VAL A 117 -2.12 23.50 -27.97
CA VAL A 117 -1.30 22.29 -27.88
C VAL A 117 0.00 22.50 -28.64
N PHE A 118 1.10 22.50 -27.91
CA PHE A 118 2.46 22.62 -28.42
C PHE A 118 3.09 21.24 -28.63
N LEU A 119 4.08 21.17 -29.51
CA LEU A 119 5.03 20.05 -29.56
C LEU A 119 6.38 20.53 -29.03
N GLU A 120 6.99 19.74 -28.16
CA GLU A 120 8.34 19.94 -27.68
C GLU A 120 9.33 19.53 -28.79
N ASP A 121 9.46 20.37 -29.81
CA ASP A 121 10.51 20.24 -30.82
C ASP A 121 11.41 21.47 -30.83
N LYS A 122 12.73 21.22 -30.87
CA LYS A 122 13.78 22.21 -30.72
C LYS A 122 13.77 23.20 -31.89
N LYS A 123 12.99 24.28 -31.75
CA LYS A 123 13.07 25.62 -32.39
C LYS A 123 11.64 26.14 -32.58
N ASN A 124 11.14 26.94 -31.61
CA ASN A 124 10.07 27.97 -31.69
C ASN A 124 9.15 28.00 -32.94
N ASN A 125 8.62 26.88 -33.39
CA ASN A 125 7.72 26.79 -34.53
C ASN A 125 6.40 26.21 -34.05
N TYR A 126 5.54 27.11 -33.59
CA TYR A 126 4.16 26.87 -33.22
C TYR A 126 3.39 26.31 -34.42
N ARG A 127 3.13 25.00 -34.42
CA ARG A 127 2.18 24.38 -35.34
C ARG A 127 1.14 23.64 -34.51
N ASN A 128 -0.12 24.10 -34.60
CA ASN A 128 -1.29 23.34 -34.18
C ASN A 128 -1.27 21.99 -34.91
N ARG A 129 -0.74 20.95 -34.27
CA ARG A 129 -0.82 19.59 -34.80
C ARG A 129 -2.12 18.95 -34.35
N LYS A 130 -2.65 18.08 -35.20
CA LYS A 130 -3.85 17.31 -34.89
C LYS A 130 -3.59 16.40 -33.69
N LEU A 131 -4.42 16.56 -32.66
CA LEU A 131 -4.51 15.62 -31.55
C LEU A 131 -5.00 14.25 -32.06
N SER A 132 -4.52 13.17 -31.46
CA SER A 132 -5.07 11.83 -31.71
C SER A 132 -6.50 11.75 -31.16
N SER A 133 -7.26 10.71 -31.55
CA SER A 133 -8.58 10.47 -30.93
C SER A 133 -8.48 10.27 -29.42
N GLY A 134 -7.50 9.48 -28.95
CA GLY A 134 -7.27 9.25 -27.52
C GLY A 134 -6.89 10.51 -26.74
N GLU A 135 -6.05 11.38 -27.32
CA GLU A 135 -5.68 12.66 -26.68
C GLU A 135 -6.88 13.61 -26.56
N ARG A 136 -7.71 13.70 -27.60
CA ARG A 136 -8.95 14.49 -27.57
C ARG A 136 -9.93 13.96 -26.53
N GLN A 137 -10.03 12.65 -26.43
CA GLN A 137 -10.83 11.98 -25.41
C GLN A 137 -10.35 12.32 -24.00
N LEU A 138 -9.04 12.24 -23.72
CA LEU A 138 -8.51 12.64 -22.40
C LEU A 138 -8.80 14.11 -22.06
N ILE A 139 -8.60 15.02 -23.02
CA ILE A 139 -8.92 16.44 -22.83
C ILE A 139 -10.38 16.63 -22.47
N TYR A 140 -11.29 16.03 -23.25
CA TYR A 140 -12.72 16.11 -22.97
C TYR A 140 -13.07 15.54 -21.59
N THR A 141 -12.62 14.31 -21.28
CA THR A 141 -12.90 13.64 -20.01
C THR A 141 -12.45 14.49 -18.82
N PHE A 142 -11.21 15.00 -18.85
CA PHE A 142 -10.67 15.78 -17.74
C PHE A 142 -11.31 17.17 -17.61
N LEU A 143 -11.65 17.83 -18.71
CA LEU A 143 -12.43 19.06 -18.67
C LEU A 143 -13.83 18.82 -18.10
N ARG A 144 -14.50 17.74 -18.51
CA ARG A 144 -15.83 17.38 -18.01
C ARG A 144 -15.81 17.08 -16.51
N VAL A 145 -14.78 16.36 -16.02
CA VAL A 145 -14.53 16.12 -14.59
C VAL A 145 -14.29 17.43 -13.84
N PHE A 146 -13.40 18.29 -14.34
CA PHE A 146 -13.15 19.61 -13.76
C PHE A 146 -14.42 20.47 -13.69
N ASN A 147 -15.26 20.38 -14.72
CA ASN A 147 -16.52 21.09 -14.84
C ASN A 147 -17.69 20.42 -14.12
N SER A 148 -17.53 19.27 -13.48
CA SER A 148 -18.58 18.72 -12.63
C SER A 148 -18.95 19.74 -11.54
N GLY A 149 -20.24 19.89 -11.25
CA GLY A 149 -20.77 20.85 -10.27
C GLY A 149 -20.77 20.28 -8.86
N GLY A 150 -21.37 20.99 -7.91
CA GLY A 150 -21.75 20.54 -6.55
C GLY A 150 -20.63 20.02 -5.66
N GLU A 151 -20.96 19.62 -4.44
CA GLU A 151 -20.09 18.80 -3.59
C GLU A 151 -20.29 17.32 -3.94
N ASN A 152 -19.26 16.51 -3.80
CA ASN A 152 -19.37 15.05 -3.89
C ASN A 152 -20.03 14.51 -5.17
N PRO A 153 -19.62 14.93 -6.38
CA PRO A 153 -20.25 14.44 -7.61
C PRO A 153 -19.98 12.96 -7.84
N ILE A 154 -20.93 12.30 -8.48
CA ILE A 154 -20.74 10.96 -9.03
C ILE A 154 -20.35 11.07 -10.50
N ILE A 155 -19.12 10.66 -10.82
CA ILE A 155 -18.60 10.55 -12.18
C ILE A 155 -18.87 9.15 -12.71
N LEU A 156 -19.56 9.11 -13.85
CA LEU A 156 -20.04 7.89 -14.50
C LEU A 156 -19.28 7.72 -15.83
N LEU A 157 -18.50 6.64 -15.96
CA LEU A 157 -17.66 6.35 -17.13
C LEU A 157 -18.02 4.99 -17.74
N ASP A 158 -18.11 4.94 -19.06
CA ASP A 158 -18.39 3.71 -19.81
C ASP A 158 -17.29 3.47 -20.85
N ASP A 159 -16.62 2.32 -20.79
CA ASP A 159 -15.45 1.91 -21.60
C ASP A 159 -14.41 3.03 -21.86
N PRO A 160 -13.88 3.68 -20.81
CA PRO A 160 -12.95 4.80 -20.98
C PRO A 160 -11.60 4.40 -21.60
N GLU A 161 -11.31 3.10 -21.71
CA GLU A 161 -10.11 2.57 -22.36
C GLU A 161 -10.10 2.72 -23.88
N ILE A 162 -11.25 2.93 -24.52
CA ILE A 162 -11.36 2.98 -25.98
C ILE A 162 -10.41 4.08 -26.48
N SER A 163 -9.54 3.77 -27.44
CA SER A 163 -8.53 4.70 -27.99
C SER A 163 -7.42 5.15 -27.04
N LEU A 164 -7.38 4.68 -25.78
CA LEU A 164 -6.29 4.98 -24.84
C LEU A 164 -5.20 3.91 -24.89
N HIS A 165 -3.96 4.35 -24.80
CA HIS A 165 -2.82 3.46 -24.62
C HIS A 165 -2.83 2.84 -23.20
N LEU A 166 -2.28 1.63 -23.03
CA LEU A 166 -2.31 0.91 -21.74
C LEU A 166 -1.75 1.75 -20.59
N SER A 167 -0.60 2.42 -20.79
CA SER A 167 0.01 3.30 -19.78
C SER A 167 -0.91 4.43 -19.32
N TRP A 168 -1.82 4.88 -20.18
CA TRP A 168 -2.79 5.94 -19.86
C TRP A 168 -4.02 5.39 -19.14
N GLN A 169 -4.43 4.17 -19.47
CA GLN A 169 -5.54 3.50 -18.77
C GLN A 169 -5.21 3.30 -17.29
N GLU A 170 -3.97 2.89 -16.99
CA GLU A 170 -3.46 2.68 -15.63
C GLU A 170 -3.68 3.86 -14.70
N ILE A 171 -3.22 5.03 -15.13
CA ILE A 171 -3.21 6.23 -14.29
C ILE A 171 -4.52 7.01 -14.40
N LEU A 172 -5.53 6.52 -15.13
CA LEU A 172 -6.75 7.28 -15.43
C LEU A 172 -7.54 7.63 -14.17
N ILE A 173 -7.85 6.64 -13.32
CA ILE A 173 -8.63 6.85 -12.09
C ILE A 173 -7.87 7.77 -11.13
N SER A 174 -6.58 7.50 -10.93
CA SER A 174 -5.68 8.31 -10.10
C SER A 174 -5.61 9.76 -10.60
N SER A 175 -5.65 9.97 -11.92
CA SER A 175 -5.65 11.30 -12.55
C SER A 175 -6.97 12.04 -12.36
N ILE A 176 -8.11 11.35 -12.50
CA ILE A 176 -9.43 11.91 -12.20
C ILE A 176 -9.50 12.34 -10.73
N LYS A 177 -9.00 11.51 -9.80
CA LYS A 177 -8.94 11.81 -8.37
C LYS A 177 -8.00 12.95 -8.02
N LYS A 178 -6.95 13.21 -8.81
CA LYS A 178 -6.09 14.40 -8.65
C LYS A 178 -6.81 15.68 -9.06
N ILE A 179 -7.55 15.64 -10.17
CA ILE A 179 -8.35 16.79 -10.62
C ILE A 179 -9.48 17.07 -9.64
N ARG A 180 -10.09 16.00 -9.12
CA ARG A 180 -11.23 16.08 -8.21
C ARG A 180 -11.17 14.98 -7.15
N ASP A 181 -10.69 15.33 -5.97
CA ASP A 181 -10.54 14.38 -4.86
C ASP A 181 -11.89 14.00 -4.23
N ASP A 182 -12.80 14.98 -4.15
CA ASP A 182 -14.15 14.90 -3.61
C ASP A 182 -15.14 14.18 -4.54
N CYS A 183 -14.74 13.39 -5.54
CA CYS A 183 -15.71 12.68 -6.40
C CYS A 183 -15.88 11.20 -6.06
N GLN A 184 -17.05 10.63 -6.34
CA GLN A 184 -17.24 9.18 -6.44
C GLN A 184 -17.15 8.77 -7.91
N ILE A 185 -16.41 7.72 -8.24
CA ILE A 185 -16.28 7.23 -9.62
C ILE A 185 -16.99 5.88 -9.72
N ILE A 186 -17.89 5.74 -10.69
CA ILE A 186 -18.46 4.46 -11.10
C ILE A 186 -18.13 4.27 -12.57
N LEU A 187 -17.41 3.19 -12.86
CA LEU A 187 -16.81 2.94 -14.15
C LEU A 187 -17.12 1.51 -14.58
N VAL A 188 -17.49 1.34 -15.84
CA VAL A 188 -17.61 0.05 -16.52
C VAL A 188 -16.50 -0.04 -17.56
N THR A 189 -15.82 -1.18 -17.62
CA THR A 189 -14.67 -1.38 -18.51
C THR A 189 -14.47 -2.85 -18.80
N HIS A 190 -13.95 -3.13 -19.98
CA HIS A 190 -13.38 -4.42 -20.37
C HIS A 190 -11.87 -4.47 -20.16
N SER A 191 -11.22 -3.33 -19.89
CA SER A 191 -9.77 -3.26 -19.71
C SER A 191 -9.35 -3.47 -18.24
N PRO A 192 -8.51 -4.49 -17.98
CA PRO A 192 -7.90 -4.66 -16.67
C PRO A 192 -6.89 -3.55 -16.35
N GLY A 193 -6.32 -2.88 -17.37
CA GLY A 193 -5.37 -1.79 -17.20
C GLY A 193 -5.88 -0.66 -16.29
N ILE A 194 -7.18 -0.38 -16.33
CA ILE A 194 -7.84 0.67 -15.53
C ILE A 194 -7.66 0.47 -14.02
N VAL A 195 -7.59 -0.79 -13.55
CA VAL A 195 -7.52 -1.08 -12.10
C VAL A 195 -6.14 -1.51 -11.61
N MET A 196 -5.16 -1.57 -12.51
CA MET A 196 -3.82 -2.07 -12.19
C MET A 196 -2.94 -1.10 -11.41
N ASP A 197 -3.23 0.20 -11.44
CA ASP A 197 -2.64 1.19 -10.53
C ASP A 197 -3.32 1.09 -9.16
N GLY A 198 -3.34 -0.12 -8.58
CA GLY A 198 -3.81 -0.41 -7.23
C GLY A 198 -5.32 -0.43 -6.98
N TRP A 199 -6.17 -0.10 -7.95
CA TRP A 199 -7.64 -0.10 -7.77
C TRP A 199 -8.28 -1.51 -7.76
N MET A 200 -7.49 -2.59 -7.74
CA MET A 200 -7.97 -3.98 -7.67
C MET A 200 -8.88 -4.26 -6.46
N GLY A 201 -8.76 -3.51 -5.36
CA GLY A 201 -9.68 -3.66 -4.22
C GLY A 201 -11.11 -3.15 -4.49
N ALA A 202 -11.31 -2.37 -5.56
CA ALA A 202 -12.54 -1.66 -5.87
C ALA A 202 -13.31 -2.24 -7.08
N TYR A 203 -12.78 -3.22 -7.80
CA TYR A 203 -13.48 -3.83 -8.93
C TYR A 203 -14.51 -4.86 -8.46
N LYS A 204 -15.56 -5.06 -9.25
CA LYS A 204 -16.52 -6.15 -9.12
C LYS A 204 -16.90 -6.64 -10.51
N GLU A 205 -16.98 -7.96 -10.67
CA GLU A 205 -17.47 -8.55 -11.91
C GLU A 205 -18.98 -8.33 -12.05
N ILE A 206 -19.44 -7.99 -13.25
CA ILE A 206 -20.86 -7.71 -13.52
C ILE A 206 -21.74 -8.94 -13.20
N ASP A 207 -21.26 -10.16 -13.49
CA ASP A 207 -22.00 -11.39 -13.22
C ASP A 207 -22.31 -11.59 -11.74
N SER A 208 -21.40 -11.15 -10.86
CA SER A 208 -21.58 -11.15 -9.40
C SER A 208 -22.65 -10.16 -8.91
N ILE A 209 -22.98 -9.15 -9.73
CA ILE A 209 -23.99 -8.14 -9.45
C ILE A 209 -25.36 -8.60 -9.98
N ILE A 210 -25.38 -9.18 -11.19
CA ILE A 210 -26.62 -9.63 -11.86
C ILE A 210 -27.16 -10.90 -11.20
N THR A 211 -26.27 -11.81 -10.82
CA THR A 211 -26.65 -13.10 -10.24
C THR A 211 -26.38 -13.06 -8.74
N LYS A 212 -27.43 -13.09 -7.92
CA LYS A 212 -27.30 -13.30 -6.46
C LYS A 212 -26.80 -14.71 -6.08
N ALA A 213 -26.22 -15.46 -7.03
CA ALA A 213 -25.83 -16.83 -6.86
C ALA A 213 -24.46 -17.08 -7.49
N GLU A 214 -23.61 -17.71 -6.69
CA GLU A 214 -22.32 -18.30 -7.01
C GLU A 214 -22.43 -19.15 -8.29
N SER A 215 -22.08 -18.58 -9.43
CA SER A 215 -21.70 -19.37 -10.59
C SER A 215 -20.39 -18.81 -11.12
N LYS A 216 -19.31 -19.56 -10.84
CA LYS A 216 -17.98 -19.34 -11.39
C LYS A 216 -18.06 -19.65 -12.89
N MET A 217 -18.03 -18.62 -13.73
CA MET A 217 -17.65 -18.80 -15.13
C MET A 217 -16.11 -18.72 -15.23
N ASP A 218 -15.52 -19.65 -15.98
CA ASP A 218 -14.08 -19.89 -16.10
C ASP A 218 -13.27 -18.80 -16.86
N ASN A 219 -13.81 -17.60 -17.03
CA ASN A 219 -13.13 -16.44 -17.62
C ASN A 219 -13.14 -15.24 -16.67
N ASN A 220 -12.63 -15.43 -15.46
CA ASN A 220 -12.50 -14.36 -14.47
C ASN A 220 -11.66 -13.21 -15.04
N PHE A 221 -12.13 -11.98 -14.88
CA PHE A 221 -11.38 -10.75 -15.17
C PHE A 221 -10.02 -10.76 -14.47
N THR A 222 -9.97 -11.41 -13.31
CA THR A 222 -8.78 -11.67 -12.51
C THR A 222 -7.62 -12.34 -13.29
N SER A 223 -7.95 -13.21 -14.26
CA SER A 223 -6.95 -13.96 -15.04
C SER A 223 -6.08 -13.08 -15.95
N TYR A 224 -6.54 -11.87 -16.28
CA TYR A 224 -5.74 -10.93 -17.07
C TYR A 224 -4.58 -10.33 -16.29
N PHE A 225 -4.73 -10.13 -14.97
CA PHE A 225 -3.67 -9.56 -14.12
C PHE A 225 -2.43 -10.46 -14.04
N THR A 226 -2.61 -11.76 -14.29
CA THR A 226 -1.53 -12.75 -14.23
C THR A 226 -1.17 -13.32 -15.60
N ASN A 227 -1.92 -13.00 -16.66
CA ASN A 227 -1.67 -13.51 -18.00
C ASN A 227 -0.27 -13.10 -18.50
N PRO A 228 0.65 -14.05 -18.80
CA PRO A 228 2.02 -13.71 -19.16
C PRO A 228 2.14 -12.81 -20.39
N LYS A 229 1.30 -13.00 -21.41
CA LYS A 229 1.30 -12.16 -22.62
C LYS A 229 0.81 -10.75 -22.32
N TYR A 230 -0.19 -10.63 -21.45
CA TYR A 230 -0.68 -9.33 -21.02
C TYR A 230 0.41 -8.62 -20.21
N VAL A 231 0.89 -9.22 -19.12
CA VAL A 231 1.90 -8.64 -18.22
C VAL A 231 3.17 -8.19 -18.95
N THR A 232 3.72 -9.05 -19.82
CA THR A 232 4.97 -8.74 -20.55
C THR A 232 4.80 -7.66 -21.61
N ASN A 233 3.66 -7.60 -22.31
CA ASN A 233 3.37 -6.54 -23.28
C ASN A 233 2.96 -5.22 -22.60
N TYR A 234 2.36 -5.32 -21.42
CA TYR A 234 1.82 -4.21 -20.66
C TYR A 234 2.91 -3.34 -20.00
N ASN A 235 4.01 -3.93 -19.50
CA ASN A 235 5.12 -3.17 -18.90
C ASN A 235 6.10 -2.53 -19.91
N PHE A 236 5.77 -2.47 -21.21
CA PHE A 236 6.56 -1.88 -22.32
C PHE A 236 8.02 -2.37 -22.50
N ASN A 237 8.54 -3.19 -21.59
CA ASN A 237 9.93 -3.65 -21.54
C ASN A 237 10.06 -5.18 -21.36
N GLY A 238 8.96 -5.93 -21.46
CA GLY A 238 8.98 -7.39 -21.26
C GLY A 238 9.20 -7.83 -19.81
N LYS A 239 9.12 -6.91 -18.84
CA LYS A 239 9.30 -7.19 -17.41
C LYS A 239 8.12 -7.97 -16.85
N GLY A 240 8.40 -8.89 -15.93
CA GLY A 240 7.37 -9.48 -15.07
C GLY A 240 6.81 -8.48 -14.06
N LEU A 241 5.79 -8.91 -13.31
CA LEU A 241 5.13 -8.10 -12.30
C LEU A 241 5.18 -8.79 -10.94
N ILE A 242 5.42 -8.02 -9.88
CA ILE A 242 5.36 -8.48 -8.49
C ILE A 242 4.33 -7.62 -7.76
N TYR A 243 3.27 -8.25 -7.27
CA TYR A 243 2.30 -7.59 -6.41
C TYR A 243 2.76 -7.61 -4.96
N ILE A 244 2.66 -6.46 -4.27
CA ILE A 244 2.93 -6.33 -2.84
C ILE A 244 1.71 -5.80 -2.08
N GLU A 245 1.64 -6.10 -0.78
CA GLU A 245 0.51 -5.68 0.06
C GLU A 245 0.47 -4.18 0.33
N ASN A 246 1.64 -3.54 0.41
CA ASN A 246 1.77 -2.16 0.89
C ASN A 246 2.93 -1.44 0.19
N GLU A 247 2.73 -0.18 -0.18
CA GLU A 247 3.76 0.71 -0.72
C GLU A 247 4.99 0.86 0.18
N ARG A 248 4.85 0.66 1.50
CA ARG A 248 5.99 0.72 2.43
C ARG A 248 7.00 -0.41 2.23
N ASP A 249 6.61 -1.47 1.53
CA ASP A 249 7.46 -2.64 1.31
C ASP A 249 8.19 -2.62 -0.04
N TYR A 250 7.99 -1.57 -0.87
CA TYR A 250 8.65 -1.43 -2.17
C TYR A 250 10.17 -1.63 -2.07
N VAL A 251 10.85 -0.82 -1.27
CA VAL A 251 12.31 -0.84 -1.14
C VAL A 251 12.82 -2.20 -0.66
N PHE A 252 12.06 -2.87 0.22
CA PHE A 252 12.43 -4.17 0.74
C PHE A 252 12.39 -5.24 -0.36
N TRP A 253 11.25 -5.41 -1.02
CA TRP A 253 11.09 -6.42 -2.06
C TRP A 253 11.94 -6.10 -3.28
N GLU A 254 12.04 -4.84 -3.69
CA GLU A 254 12.90 -4.39 -4.79
C GLU A 254 14.35 -4.79 -4.56
N SER A 255 14.89 -4.56 -3.36
CA SER A 255 16.27 -4.93 -3.04
C SER A 255 16.55 -6.43 -3.16
N ILE A 256 15.57 -7.27 -2.79
CA ILE A 256 15.68 -8.73 -2.83
C ILE A 256 15.65 -9.22 -4.28
N PHE A 257 14.70 -8.71 -5.07
CA PHE A 257 14.52 -9.13 -6.46
C PHE A 257 15.65 -8.62 -7.34
N ASN A 258 16.10 -7.37 -7.17
CA ASN A 258 17.23 -6.84 -7.95
C ASN A 258 18.54 -7.59 -7.67
N ALA A 259 18.68 -8.25 -6.51
CA ALA A 259 19.83 -9.09 -6.22
C ALA A 259 19.89 -10.39 -7.05
N HIS A 260 18.76 -10.85 -7.62
CA HIS A 260 18.66 -12.10 -8.39
C HIS A 260 18.23 -11.89 -9.85
N PHE A 261 17.33 -10.95 -10.08
CA PHE A 261 16.63 -10.71 -11.35
C PHE A 261 16.59 -9.20 -11.65
N ASP A 262 17.76 -8.56 -11.64
CA ASP A 262 17.89 -7.11 -11.83
C ASP A 262 17.16 -6.61 -13.09
N GLY A 263 16.27 -5.65 -12.89
CA GLY A 263 15.47 -5.06 -13.95
C GLY A 263 14.47 -6.00 -14.63
N MET A 264 14.31 -7.27 -14.22
CA MET A 264 13.39 -8.23 -14.84
C MET A 264 11.93 -8.08 -14.37
N TYR A 265 11.71 -7.47 -13.21
CA TYR A 265 10.37 -7.29 -12.65
C TYR A 265 10.09 -5.82 -12.34
N GLU A 266 8.81 -5.46 -12.44
CA GLU A 266 8.24 -4.24 -11.87
C GLU A 266 7.42 -4.62 -10.64
N ILE A 267 7.44 -3.77 -9.61
CA ILE A 267 6.67 -4.00 -8.38
C ILE A 267 5.48 -3.06 -8.38
N LYS A 268 4.29 -3.57 -8.00
CA LYS A 268 3.08 -2.78 -7.82
C LYS A 268 2.41 -3.11 -6.50
N ALA A 269 2.06 -2.08 -5.73
CA ALA A 269 1.30 -2.22 -4.49
C ALA A 269 -0.21 -2.25 -4.78
N SER A 270 -0.96 -3.07 -4.04
CA SER A 270 -2.43 -2.96 -4.03
C SER A 270 -2.86 -1.68 -3.27
N ILE A 271 -3.65 -0.80 -3.89
CA ILE A 271 -4.16 0.40 -3.22
C ILE A 271 -5.35 0.06 -2.32
N LYS A 272 -5.42 0.79 -1.19
CA LYS A 272 -6.56 0.80 -0.27
C LYS A 272 -7.66 1.70 -0.83
N ASN A 273 -8.83 1.14 -1.08
CA ASN A 273 -10.06 1.92 -0.98
C ASN A 273 -11.02 1.17 -0.06
N ASP A 274 -11.36 1.84 1.04
CA ASP A 274 -12.60 1.62 1.80
C ASP A 274 -12.62 0.43 2.78
N GLY A 275 -11.46 0.07 3.36
CA GLY A 275 -11.42 -0.78 4.55
C GLY A 275 -11.51 -2.29 4.29
N ARG A 276 -11.72 -2.73 3.04
CA ARG A 276 -11.31 -4.08 2.61
C ARG A 276 -9.80 -4.05 2.41
N ARG A 277 -9.09 -4.81 3.25
CA ARG A 277 -7.62 -4.85 3.23
C ARG A 277 -7.17 -5.36 1.86
N GLY A 278 -6.20 -4.70 1.22
CA GLY A 278 -5.65 -5.10 -0.10
C GLY A 278 -5.21 -6.57 -0.20
N LYS A 279 -5.06 -7.27 0.93
CA LYS A 279 -4.86 -8.72 1.00
C LYS A 279 -5.94 -9.54 0.29
N ASP A 280 -7.22 -9.17 0.38
CA ASP A 280 -8.30 -10.01 -0.18
C ASP A 280 -8.29 -9.99 -1.72
N ALA A 281 -7.99 -8.83 -2.34
CA ALA A 281 -7.82 -8.74 -3.80
C ALA A 281 -6.62 -9.55 -4.30
N LEU A 282 -5.54 -9.62 -3.51
CA LEU A 282 -4.36 -10.42 -3.85
C LEU A 282 -4.60 -11.93 -3.76
N LEU A 283 -5.53 -12.38 -2.90
CA LEU A 283 -5.90 -13.81 -2.80
C LEU A 283 -6.50 -14.35 -4.09
N GLU A 284 -7.27 -13.53 -4.81
CA GLU A 284 -7.90 -13.91 -6.07
C GLU A 284 -6.86 -14.18 -7.18
N LEU A 285 -5.69 -13.55 -7.11
CA LEU A 285 -4.62 -13.72 -8.09
C LEU A 285 -3.89 -15.06 -7.94
N ILE A 286 -3.79 -15.58 -6.71
CA ILE A 286 -2.91 -16.71 -6.36
C ILE A 286 -3.06 -17.94 -7.28
N PRO A 287 -4.27 -18.41 -7.62
CA PRO A 287 -4.44 -19.58 -8.46
C PRO A 287 -3.84 -19.44 -9.87
N THR A 288 -3.61 -18.20 -10.32
CA THR A 288 -3.18 -17.88 -11.68
C THR A 288 -1.75 -17.31 -11.76
N LEU A 289 -1.07 -17.18 -10.61
CA LEU A 289 0.32 -16.72 -10.55
C LEU A 289 1.25 -17.64 -11.34
N ASN A 290 2.34 -17.08 -11.86
CA ASN A 290 3.32 -17.77 -12.67
C ASN A 290 4.66 -17.03 -12.63
N LYS A 291 5.69 -17.55 -13.30
CA LYS A 291 7.03 -16.93 -13.29
C LYS A 291 7.07 -15.46 -13.75
N ASN A 292 6.10 -15.00 -14.55
CA ASN A 292 6.02 -13.62 -15.01
C ASN A 292 5.15 -12.74 -14.10
N CYS A 293 4.38 -13.32 -13.18
CA CYS A 293 3.51 -12.60 -12.26
C CYS A 293 3.55 -13.24 -10.87
N LEU A 294 4.17 -12.54 -9.93
CA LEU A 294 4.47 -13.01 -8.58
C LEU A 294 3.70 -12.22 -7.53
N LEU A 295 3.61 -12.79 -6.33
CA LEU A 295 3.03 -12.14 -5.16
C LEU A 295 4.06 -12.15 -4.03
N ALA A 296 4.29 -11.02 -3.38
CA ALA A 296 5.21 -10.91 -2.25
C ALA A 296 4.54 -10.23 -1.04
N ILE A 297 4.44 -10.98 0.07
CA ILE A 297 3.59 -10.62 1.21
C ILE A 297 4.28 -10.80 2.57
N ASP A 298 3.73 -10.19 3.62
CA ASP A 298 4.14 -10.51 4.98
C ASP A 298 3.67 -11.91 5.38
N GLY A 299 4.47 -12.63 6.16
CA GLY A 299 4.10 -13.99 6.60
C GLY A 299 2.96 -14.00 7.63
N ASP A 300 2.83 -12.93 8.41
CA ASP A 300 1.90 -12.82 9.55
C ASP A 300 1.97 -14.08 10.45
N PHE A 301 0.90 -14.37 11.20
CA PHE A 301 0.74 -15.65 11.88
C PHE A 301 0.38 -16.79 10.92
N ASP A 302 -0.08 -16.49 9.70
CA ASP A 302 -0.51 -17.46 8.71
C ASP A 302 0.67 -18.34 8.24
N TYR A 303 1.90 -17.79 8.21
CA TYR A 303 3.10 -18.54 7.85
C TYR A 303 3.36 -19.75 8.74
N ILE A 304 3.18 -19.61 10.06
CA ILE A 304 3.38 -20.73 11.01
C ILE A 304 2.09 -21.54 11.17
N SER A 305 0.97 -20.86 11.44
CA SER A 305 -0.29 -21.54 11.74
C SER A 305 -0.85 -22.31 10.56
N GLU A 306 -0.56 -21.88 9.32
CA GLU A 306 -1.21 -22.37 8.10
C GLU A 306 -2.74 -22.40 8.24
N CYS A 307 -3.29 -21.44 8.98
CA CYS A 307 -4.73 -21.35 9.16
C CYS A 307 -5.39 -21.28 7.78
N ASP A 308 -6.51 -21.97 7.61
CA ASP A 308 -7.30 -22.01 6.38
C ASP A 308 -7.93 -20.64 5.99
N TYR A 309 -7.51 -19.58 6.67
CA TYR A 309 -7.91 -18.20 6.49
C TYR A 309 -6.85 -17.43 5.69
N ARG A 310 -7.28 -16.69 4.66
CA ARG A 310 -6.43 -15.89 3.76
C ARG A 310 -5.32 -16.70 3.08
N PHE A 311 -4.05 -16.45 3.44
CA PHE A 311 -2.88 -16.91 2.69
C PHE A 311 -2.31 -18.23 3.20
N GLY A 312 -2.74 -18.73 4.36
CA GLY A 312 -2.17 -19.95 4.97
C GLY A 312 -2.15 -21.14 4.02
N LYS A 313 -3.22 -21.33 3.23
CA LYS A 313 -3.33 -22.38 2.20
C LYS A 313 -2.33 -22.27 1.05
N PHE A 314 -1.79 -21.07 0.83
CA PHE A 314 -1.00 -20.71 -0.33
C PHE A 314 0.48 -20.49 -0.02
N MET A 315 0.91 -20.70 1.22
CA MET A 315 2.32 -20.51 1.61
C MET A 315 3.28 -21.46 0.88
N SER A 316 2.77 -22.60 0.40
CA SER A 316 3.50 -23.58 -0.41
C SER A 316 3.57 -23.24 -1.90
N ASN A 317 2.84 -22.22 -2.37
CA ASN A 317 2.85 -21.83 -3.78
C ASN A 317 4.24 -21.27 -4.16
N ALA A 318 4.80 -21.76 -5.27
CA ALA A 318 6.13 -21.38 -5.76
C ALA A 318 6.24 -19.89 -6.12
N TYR A 319 5.12 -19.26 -6.50
CA TYR A 319 5.06 -17.86 -6.95
C TYR A 319 4.55 -16.90 -5.88
N VAL A 320 4.27 -17.39 -4.66
CA VAL A 320 3.94 -16.58 -3.49
C VAL A 320 5.16 -16.50 -2.59
N LEU A 321 5.83 -15.35 -2.58
CA LEU A 321 6.93 -15.05 -1.67
C LEU A 321 6.41 -14.45 -0.38
N HIS A 322 7.10 -14.77 0.72
CA HIS A 322 6.78 -14.21 2.02
C HIS A 322 8.02 -13.93 2.83
N THR A 323 7.89 -13.10 3.85
CA THR A 323 9.02 -12.68 4.70
C THR A 323 9.61 -13.79 5.57
N HIS A 324 8.99 -14.99 5.63
CA HIS A 324 9.39 -16.12 6.50
C HIS A 324 9.44 -15.77 8.00
N SER A 325 8.88 -14.62 8.37
CA SER A 325 8.65 -14.10 9.71
C SER A 325 7.29 -13.41 9.73
N TYR A 326 6.94 -12.76 10.84
CA TYR A 326 5.68 -12.03 10.92
C TYR A 326 5.58 -10.92 9.86
N SER A 327 6.56 -10.01 9.79
CA SER A 327 6.56 -8.91 8.83
C SER A 327 7.96 -8.61 8.29
N ARG A 328 8.04 -7.64 7.37
CA ARG A 328 9.29 -7.02 6.93
C ARG A 328 10.19 -6.64 8.11
N GLU A 329 9.67 -5.94 9.12
CA GLU A 329 10.46 -5.53 10.29
C GLU A 329 11.12 -6.74 10.94
N SER A 330 10.34 -7.79 11.19
CA SER A 330 10.85 -9.03 11.79
C SER A 330 11.93 -9.73 10.94
N ALA A 331 11.84 -9.62 9.62
CA ALA A 331 12.85 -10.17 8.71
C ALA A 331 14.16 -9.38 8.80
N VAL A 332 14.08 -8.05 8.84
CA VAL A 332 15.24 -7.16 8.87
C VAL A 332 15.94 -7.15 10.24
N PHE A 333 15.18 -7.32 11.34
CA PHE A 333 15.71 -7.27 12.71
C PHE A 333 16.44 -8.55 13.15
N SER A 334 17.59 -8.79 12.53
CA SER A 334 18.58 -9.78 12.97
C SER A 334 19.58 -9.21 13.99
N LYS A 335 20.29 -10.10 14.71
CA LYS A 335 21.36 -9.73 15.66
C LYS A 335 22.36 -8.71 15.07
N SER A 336 22.89 -9.02 13.89
CA SER A 336 23.87 -8.16 13.22
C SER A 336 23.31 -6.77 12.86
N LYS A 337 22.01 -6.69 12.55
CA LYS A 337 21.37 -5.41 12.19
C LYS A 337 21.11 -4.54 13.42
N ILE A 338 20.86 -5.15 14.58
CA ILE A 338 20.78 -4.42 15.85
C ILE A 338 22.14 -3.80 16.20
N ASP A 339 23.22 -4.58 16.05
CA ASP A 339 24.59 -4.09 16.26
C ASP A 339 24.92 -2.93 15.29
N GLU A 340 24.49 -3.03 14.03
CA GLU A 340 24.62 -1.96 13.03
C GLU A 340 23.91 -0.66 13.47
N VAL A 341 22.67 -0.75 13.96
CA VAL A 341 21.93 0.41 14.46
C VAL A 341 22.68 1.07 15.61
N VAL A 342 23.12 0.27 16.58
CA VAL A 342 23.81 0.77 17.77
C VAL A 342 25.15 1.39 17.43
N SER A 343 25.86 0.83 16.45
CA SER A 343 27.07 1.44 15.89
C SER A 343 26.79 2.80 15.26
N LYS A 344 25.66 2.97 14.55
CA LYS A 344 25.24 4.27 13.98
C LYS A 344 24.83 5.30 15.04
N LEU A 345 24.56 4.88 16.29
CA LEU A 345 24.29 5.79 17.41
C LEU A 345 25.57 6.28 18.13
N ARG A 346 26.74 5.76 17.73
CA ARG A 346 28.02 6.11 18.34
C ARG A 346 28.56 7.43 17.82
N LEU A 347 28.77 8.39 18.72
CA LEU A 347 29.58 9.58 18.48
C LEU A 347 30.99 9.45 19.06
N THR A 348 31.11 9.02 20.33
CA THR A 348 32.38 8.97 21.07
C THR A 348 32.76 7.52 21.42
N LEU A 349 32.18 7.00 22.49
CA LEU A 349 32.44 5.68 23.04
C LEU A 349 31.42 4.63 22.55
N PRO A 350 31.83 3.36 22.41
CA PRO A 350 30.91 2.29 22.07
C PRO A 350 29.89 2.05 23.18
N CYS A 351 28.73 1.51 22.83
CA CYS A 351 27.76 1.05 23.82
C CYS A 351 28.32 -0.16 24.56
N THR A 352 28.28 -0.13 25.90
CA THR A 352 28.76 -1.23 26.76
C THR A 352 27.68 -2.25 27.11
N PHE A 353 26.42 -1.96 26.78
CA PHE A 353 25.30 -2.85 27.02
C PHE A 353 25.16 -3.86 25.88
N ASP A 354 24.97 -5.14 26.21
CA ASP A 354 24.63 -6.16 25.22
C ASP A 354 23.17 -5.99 24.79
N VAL A 355 23.01 -5.34 23.63
CA VAL A 355 21.72 -4.99 23.04
C VAL A 355 20.91 -6.19 22.54
N ASN A 356 21.55 -7.34 22.34
CA ASN A 356 20.91 -8.54 21.82
C ASN A 356 20.36 -9.44 22.93
N LYS A 357 21.01 -9.42 24.10
CA LYS A 357 20.60 -10.20 25.28
C LYS A 357 19.10 -10.06 25.63
N PRO A 358 18.47 -8.87 25.61
CA PRO A 358 17.06 -8.74 25.97
C PRO A 358 16.15 -9.41 24.95
N ASN A 359 16.49 -9.34 23.65
CA ASN A 359 15.72 -10.02 22.60
C ASN A 359 15.77 -11.54 22.76
N GLN A 360 16.94 -12.09 23.13
CA GLN A 360 17.06 -13.53 23.43
C GLN A 360 16.20 -13.94 24.62
N ILE A 361 16.19 -13.14 25.69
CA ILE A 361 15.38 -13.40 26.89
C ILE A 361 13.88 -13.32 26.56
N ILE A 362 13.47 -12.26 25.86
CA ILE A 362 12.08 -12.07 25.41
C ILE A 362 11.66 -13.24 24.52
N SER A 363 12.47 -13.57 23.52
CA SER A 363 12.23 -14.67 22.58
C SER A 363 11.99 -15.98 23.33
N LYS A 364 12.93 -16.36 24.21
CA LYS A 364 12.85 -17.62 24.95
C LYS A 364 11.60 -17.69 25.83
N ARG A 365 11.29 -16.60 26.55
CA ARG A 365 10.10 -16.56 27.41
C ARG A 365 8.80 -16.60 26.61
N TYR A 366 8.77 -15.95 25.44
CA TYR A 366 7.59 -15.79 24.63
C TYR A 366 7.27 -17.03 23.76
N PHE A 367 8.29 -17.84 23.47
CA PHE A 367 8.20 -19.00 22.58
C PHE A 367 7.04 -19.94 22.91
N LYS A 368 6.93 -20.42 24.16
CA LYS A 368 5.89 -21.38 24.56
C LYS A 368 4.48 -20.83 24.35
N ALA A 369 4.22 -19.60 24.79
CA ALA A 369 2.93 -18.96 24.63
C ALA A 369 2.59 -18.73 23.15
N LEU A 370 3.57 -18.35 22.34
CA LEU A 370 3.38 -18.12 20.91
C LEU A 370 3.11 -19.41 20.13
N VAL A 371 3.82 -20.50 20.42
CA VAL A 371 3.57 -21.82 19.82
C VAL A 371 2.15 -22.29 20.11
N GLY A 372 1.73 -22.23 21.38
CA GLY A 372 0.36 -22.59 21.78
C GLY A 372 -0.69 -21.72 21.08
N PHE A 373 -0.46 -20.40 21.04
CA PHE A 373 -1.35 -19.46 20.35
C PHE A 373 -1.51 -19.78 18.86
N LEU A 374 -0.40 -20.07 18.16
CA LEU A 374 -0.41 -20.37 16.74
C LEU A 374 -1.04 -21.73 16.42
N TYR A 375 -0.87 -22.71 17.32
CA TYR A 375 -1.58 -23.98 17.22
C TYR A 375 -3.09 -23.77 17.40
N LEU A 376 -3.49 -22.94 18.38
CA LEU A 376 -4.89 -22.59 18.60
C LEU A 376 -5.48 -21.84 17.41
N MET A 377 -4.73 -20.93 16.78
CA MET A 377 -5.13 -20.27 15.53
C MET A 377 -5.40 -21.27 14.40
N LYS A 378 -4.60 -22.34 14.29
CA LYS A 378 -4.82 -23.43 13.32
C LYS A 378 -6.08 -24.24 13.63
N LYS A 379 -6.34 -24.51 14.92
CA LYS A 379 -7.41 -25.39 15.38
C LYS A 379 -8.77 -24.74 15.54
N ASN A 380 -8.80 -23.58 16.17
CA ASN A 380 -9.99 -22.84 16.52
C ASN A 380 -9.69 -21.33 16.51
N ARG A 381 -9.76 -20.76 15.31
CA ARG A 381 -9.45 -19.35 15.07
C ARG A 381 -10.34 -18.40 15.87
N ASP A 382 -11.65 -18.68 15.97
CA ASP A 382 -12.60 -17.80 16.65
C ASP A 382 -12.28 -17.67 18.14
N LEU A 383 -11.77 -18.74 18.75
CA LEU A 383 -11.25 -18.67 20.11
C LEU A 383 -9.94 -17.89 20.18
N ALA A 384 -8.99 -18.17 19.28
CA ALA A 384 -7.67 -17.55 19.29
C ALA A 384 -7.71 -16.02 19.06
N ILE A 385 -8.60 -15.52 18.19
CA ILE A 385 -8.69 -14.06 17.92
C ILE A 385 -9.15 -13.24 19.13
N ASN A 386 -9.77 -13.88 20.13
CA ASN A 386 -10.14 -13.22 21.39
C ASN A 386 -8.97 -13.09 22.37
N ILE A 387 -7.85 -13.77 22.10
CA ILE A 387 -6.65 -13.76 22.94
C ILE A 387 -5.64 -12.76 22.36
N ASP A 388 -5.44 -11.62 23.05
CA ASP A 388 -4.35 -10.70 22.71
C ASP A 388 -3.02 -11.21 23.29
N ILE A 389 -2.37 -12.12 22.55
CA ILE A 389 -1.08 -12.71 22.91
C ILE A 389 0.01 -11.64 23.16
N HIS A 390 -0.11 -10.45 22.55
CA HIS A 390 0.84 -9.36 22.67
C HIS A 390 0.56 -8.42 23.84
N LYS A 391 -0.56 -8.56 24.55
CA LYS A 391 -0.93 -7.73 25.70
C LYS A 391 0.17 -7.61 26.76
N PRO A 392 0.94 -8.66 27.12
CA PRO A 392 2.03 -8.55 28.09
C PRO A 392 3.13 -7.60 27.61
N ILE A 393 3.55 -7.72 26.34
CA ILE A 393 4.58 -6.87 25.74
C ILE A 393 4.10 -5.41 25.67
N LYS A 394 2.84 -5.18 25.28
CA LYS A 394 2.26 -3.84 25.17
C LYS A 394 2.21 -3.08 26.49
N LYS A 395 2.09 -3.79 27.61
CA LYS A 395 2.02 -3.20 28.96
C LYS A 395 3.38 -2.90 29.58
N CYS A 396 4.45 -3.57 29.13
CA CYS A 396 5.79 -3.40 29.70
C CYS A 396 6.52 -2.18 29.12
N GLU A 397 7.19 -1.42 29.98
CA GLU A 397 7.98 -0.26 29.57
C GLU A 397 9.44 -0.64 29.24
N PHE A 398 9.68 -1.26 28.08
CA PHE A 398 11.03 -1.71 27.68
C PHE A 398 12.09 -0.59 27.62
N ARG A 399 11.68 0.68 27.53
CA ARG A 399 12.59 1.83 27.70
C ARG A 399 13.32 1.81 29.05
N LYS A 400 12.69 1.26 30.10
CA LYS A 400 13.23 1.14 31.46
C LYS A 400 14.03 -0.15 31.67
N TYR A 401 14.18 -1.00 30.65
CA TYR A 401 15.01 -2.20 30.75
C TYR A 401 16.50 -1.87 30.92
N ILE A 402 16.96 -0.72 30.42
CA ILE A 402 18.37 -0.33 30.48
C ILE A 402 18.56 0.77 31.53
N ASN A 403 19.29 0.46 32.59
CA ASN A 403 19.61 1.36 33.68
C ASN A 403 20.56 2.48 33.22
N ASN A 404 20.77 3.50 34.08
CA ASN A 404 21.63 4.65 33.75
C ASN A 404 23.11 4.29 33.60
N ASP A 405 23.52 3.14 34.09
CA ASP A 405 24.86 2.58 34.10
C ASP A 405 25.05 1.47 33.05
N PHE A 406 24.13 1.36 32.08
CA PHE A 406 24.14 0.30 31.06
C PHE A 406 24.04 -1.13 31.64
N THR A 407 23.42 -1.30 32.81
CA THR A 407 23.02 -2.62 33.33
C THR A 407 21.56 -2.94 32.98
N SER A 408 21.19 -4.22 33.03
CA SER A 408 19.81 -4.68 32.79
C SER A 408 18.93 -4.51 34.04
N ASN A 409 17.68 -4.11 33.81
CA ASN A 409 16.62 -4.08 34.80
C ASN A 409 15.68 -5.28 34.57
N ASP A 410 16.02 -6.40 35.18
CA ASP A 410 15.33 -7.67 34.97
C ASP A 410 13.86 -7.65 35.47
N LYS A 411 13.46 -6.65 36.26
CA LYS A 411 12.07 -6.44 36.70
C LYS A 411 11.10 -6.32 35.53
N ILE A 412 11.52 -5.72 34.41
CA ILE A 412 10.68 -5.58 33.22
C ILE A 412 10.37 -6.95 32.61
N ILE A 413 11.33 -7.88 32.63
CA ILE A 413 11.13 -9.26 32.14
C ILE A 413 10.28 -10.05 33.13
N GLN A 414 10.45 -9.84 34.43
CA GLN A 414 9.61 -10.46 35.46
C GLN A 414 8.15 -10.00 35.33
N GLU A 415 7.92 -8.71 35.09
CA GLU A 415 6.59 -8.14 34.82
C GLU A 415 5.97 -8.72 33.55
N MET A 416 6.74 -8.78 32.45
CA MET A 416 6.27 -9.41 31.21
C MET A 416 5.91 -10.88 31.45
N THR A 417 6.71 -11.59 32.23
CA THR A 417 6.50 -13.00 32.56
C THR A 417 5.22 -13.22 33.35
N SER A 418 4.98 -12.43 34.40
CA SER A 418 3.77 -12.53 35.22
C SER A 418 2.50 -12.15 34.46
N LEU A 419 2.59 -11.23 33.51
CA LEU A 419 1.49 -10.88 32.61
C LEU A 419 1.22 -11.94 31.53
N LEU A 420 2.26 -12.69 31.13
CA LEU A 420 2.17 -13.73 30.11
C LEU A 420 1.65 -15.07 30.67
N GLU A 421 1.96 -15.39 31.93
CA GLU A 421 1.53 -16.64 32.59
C GLU A 421 0.01 -16.91 32.52
N PRO A 422 -0.89 -15.96 32.83
CA PRO A 422 -2.33 -16.20 32.71
C PRO A 422 -2.79 -16.49 31.28
N ILE A 423 -2.21 -15.79 30.30
CA ILE A 423 -2.54 -15.98 28.87
C ILE A 423 -2.03 -17.34 28.39
N GLU A 424 -0.83 -17.74 28.81
CA GLU A 424 -0.28 -19.05 28.51
C GLU A 424 -1.16 -20.15 29.10
N ASN A 425 -1.56 -20.03 30.38
CA ASN A 425 -2.45 -21.00 31.02
C ASN A 425 -3.81 -21.09 30.31
N GLU A 426 -4.38 -19.96 29.88
CA GLU A 426 -5.61 -19.93 29.10
C GLU A 426 -5.44 -20.67 27.77
N ILE A 427 -4.39 -20.37 26.99
CA ILE A 427 -4.11 -21.03 25.71
C ILE A 427 -3.98 -22.54 25.89
N TYR A 428 -3.14 -22.98 26.83
CA TYR A 428 -2.85 -24.39 27.03
C TYR A 428 -4.00 -25.16 27.69
N SER A 429 -4.99 -24.48 28.26
CA SER A 429 -6.24 -25.13 28.69
C SER A 429 -7.04 -25.75 27.53
N TYR A 430 -6.80 -25.30 26.30
CA TYR A 430 -7.43 -25.79 25.08
C TYR A 430 -6.58 -26.78 24.28
N ILE A 431 -5.37 -27.10 24.74
CA ILE A 431 -4.37 -27.86 23.99
C ILE A 431 -4.01 -29.13 24.74
N ASP A 432 -4.18 -30.29 24.09
CA ASP A 432 -3.56 -31.53 24.57
C ASP A 432 -2.10 -31.58 24.11
N GLU A 433 -1.19 -31.20 25.02
CA GLU A 433 0.26 -31.20 24.77
C GLU A 433 0.83 -32.59 24.46
N ARG A 434 0.13 -33.67 24.85
CA ARG A 434 0.57 -35.05 24.58
C ARG A 434 0.09 -35.56 23.22
N SER A 435 -0.76 -34.80 22.54
CA SER A 435 -1.27 -35.20 21.24
C SER A 435 -0.15 -35.23 20.20
N ILE A 436 -0.18 -36.26 19.34
CA ILE A 436 0.73 -36.39 18.19
C ILE A 436 0.60 -35.16 17.30
N GLU A 437 -0.61 -34.64 17.15
CA GLU A 437 -0.87 -33.46 16.33
C GLU A 437 -0.17 -32.20 16.83
N PHE A 438 -0.22 -31.92 18.14
CA PHE A 438 0.51 -30.79 18.71
C PHE A 438 2.02 -30.96 18.52
N SER A 439 2.56 -32.15 18.81
CA SER A 439 4.00 -32.42 18.63
C SER A 439 4.46 -32.23 17.18
N SER A 440 3.66 -32.67 16.20
CA SER A 440 3.91 -32.47 14.76
C SER A 440 3.84 -30.99 14.38
N PHE A 441 2.90 -30.23 14.94
CA PHE A 441 2.83 -28.78 14.73
C PHE A 441 4.09 -28.07 15.26
N VAL A 442 4.55 -28.41 16.46
CA VAL A 442 5.78 -27.83 17.05
C VAL A 442 7.00 -28.14 16.16
N GLU A 443 7.10 -29.36 15.65
CA GLU A 443 8.19 -29.73 14.73
C GLU A 443 8.15 -28.91 13.42
N GLN A 444 6.96 -28.74 12.84
CA GLN A 444 6.77 -27.92 11.64
C GLN A 444 7.09 -26.45 11.89
N ALA A 445 6.64 -25.89 13.01
CA ALA A 445 6.95 -24.52 13.41
C ALA A 445 8.45 -24.29 13.58
N ASN A 446 9.16 -25.22 14.21
CA ASN A 446 10.62 -25.20 14.35
C ASN A 446 11.33 -25.21 12.98
N ARG A 447 10.88 -26.06 12.04
CA ARG A 447 11.43 -26.10 10.67
C ARG A 447 11.21 -24.79 9.90
N LYS A 448 10.12 -24.08 10.20
CA LYS A 448 9.83 -22.75 9.62
C LYS A 448 10.58 -21.60 10.29
N GLY A 449 11.36 -21.89 11.34
CA GLY A 449 12.20 -20.92 12.01
C GLY A 449 11.63 -20.37 13.32
N LEU A 450 10.44 -20.80 13.78
CA LEU A 450 9.95 -20.47 15.13
C LEU A 450 10.65 -21.37 16.15
N LYS A 451 11.72 -20.86 16.77
CA LYS A 451 12.55 -21.53 17.79
C LYS A 451 12.64 -20.65 19.04
N GLU A 452 13.16 -21.18 20.15
CA GLU A 452 13.30 -20.41 21.40
C GLU A 452 14.10 -19.10 21.23
N ASP A 453 15.15 -19.11 20.41
CA ASP A 453 16.05 -17.97 20.19
C ASP A 453 15.57 -17.00 19.08
N SER A 454 14.56 -17.38 18.30
CA SER A 454 14.04 -16.61 17.17
C SER A 454 12.56 -16.25 17.25
N ALA A 455 11.82 -16.71 18.27
CA ALA A 455 10.41 -16.41 18.50
C ALA A 455 10.06 -14.91 18.46
N TYR A 456 10.99 -14.04 18.85
CA TYR A 456 10.78 -12.59 18.77
C TYR A 456 10.47 -12.09 17.34
N ARG A 457 10.93 -12.82 16.30
CA ARG A 457 10.66 -12.51 14.88
C ARG A 457 9.24 -12.85 14.46
N PHE A 458 8.48 -13.51 15.33
CA PHE A 458 7.08 -13.85 15.10
C PHE A 458 6.14 -12.99 15.95
N ILE A 459 6.67 -12.00 16.67
CA ILE A 459 5.86 -10.92 17.27
C ILE A 459 5.37 -10.00 16.15
N SER A 460 4.13 -9.50 16.26
CA SER A 460 3.59 -8.58 15.25
C SER A 460 4.51 -7.37 15.03
N GLY A 461 4.71 -7.01 13.76
CA GLY A 461 5.70 -6.00 13.36
C GLY A 461 5.58 -4.68 14.13
N HIS A 462 4.36 -4.16 14.29
CA HIS A 462 4.09 -2.96 15.08
C HIS A 462 4.43 -3.13 16.57
N VAL A 463 4.09 -4.25 17.19
CA VAL A 463 4.41 -4.48 18.62
C VAL A 463 5.91 -4.65 18.81
N LEU A 464 6.58 -5.43 17.95
CA LEU A 464 8.02 -5.61 17.99
C LEU A 464 8.74 -4.26 17.86
N ASN A 465 8.33 -3.44 16.89
CA ASN A 465 8.95 -2.15 16.63
C ASN A 465 8.64 -1.12 17.73
N ASP A 466 7.37 -0.92 18.06
CA ASP A 466 6.92 0.22 18.87
C ASP A 466 7.03 -0.04 20.38
N ASN A 467 6.92 -1.29 20.83
CA ASN A 467 6.96 -1.64 22.25
C ASN A 467 8.33 -2.16 22.71
N ILE A 468 9.12 -2.80 21.84
CA ILE A 468 10.43 -3.37 22.22
C ILE A 468 11.57 -2.53 21.63
N LEU A 469 11.70 -2.53 20.31
CA LEU A 469 12.91 -2.05 19.64
C LEU A 469 13.10 -0.53 19.73
N LEU A 470 12.09 0.26 19.35
CA LEU A 470 12.17 1.72 19.43
C LEU A 470 12.41 2.20 20.88
N PRO A 471 11.66 1.73 21.90
CA PRO A 471 11.91 2.13 23.29
C PRO A 471 13.32 1.81 23.78
N MET A 472 13.84 0.61 23.47
CA MET A 472 15.18 0.20 23.88
C MET A 472 16.28 0.99 23.16
N LEU A 473 16.20 1.13 21.84
CA LEU A 473 17.18 1.86 21.05
C LEU A 473 17.16 3.37 21.34
N ALA A 474 15.97 3.93 21.61
CA ALA A 474 15.85 5.31 22.09
C ALA A 474 16.49 5.50 23.47
N ARG A 475 16.40 4.49 24.36
CA ARG A 475 17.09 4.50 25.65
C ARG A 475 18.61 4.44 25.48
N ILE A 476 19.10 3.56 24.60
CA ILE A 476 20.53 3.44 24.28
C ILE A 476 21.07 4.77 23.75
N LYS A 477 20.40 5.35 22.74
CA LYS A 477 20.73 6.68 22.21
C LYS A 477 20.88 7.72 23.32
N PHE A 478 19.88 7.81 24.21
CA PHE A 478 19.89 8.78 25.31
C PHE A 478 21.08 8.57 26.26
N LEU A 479 21.42 7.32 26.58
CA LEU A 479 22.54 7.01 27.47
C LEU A 479 23.89 7.32 26.82
N MET A 480 24.04 7.03 25.52
CA MET A 480 25.25 7.35 24.75
C MET A 480 25.46 8.86 24.58
N GLU A 481 24.38 9.61 24.36
CA GLU A 481 24.40 11.08 24.35
C GLU A 481 24.87 11.61 25.71
N ARG A 482 24.28 11.13 26.80
CA ARG A 482 24.66 11.52 28.17
C ARG A 482 26.10 11.18 28.50
N GLN A 483 26.60 10.02 28.04
CA GLN A 483 28.00 9.63 28.20
C GLN A 483 28.94 10.58 27.46
N SER A 484 28.60 10.93 26.22
CA SER A 484 29.38 11.88 25.42
C SER A 484 29.38 13.30 26.01
N LEU A 485 28.28 13.72 26.65
CA LEU A 485 28.23 15.01 27.36
C LEU A 485 29.05 15.00 28.66
N ARG A 486 29.12 13.85 29.36
CA ARG A 486 29.92 13.70 30.57
C ARG A 486 31.42 13.79 30.31
N SER A 487 31.90 13.28 29.17
CA SER A 487 33.33 13.38 28.83
C SER A 487 33.77 14.84 28.62
N ILE A 488 32.91 15.70 28.07
CA ILE A 488 33.20 17.15 27.96
C ILE A 488 33.29 17.81 29.34
N ALA A 489 32.43 17.40 30.29
CA ALA A 489 32.44 18.00 31.63
C ALA A 489 33.78 17.81 32.34
N SER A 490 34.47 16.70 32.07
CA SER A 490 35.82 16.38 32.58
C SER A 490 36.98 17.01 31.81
N GLU A 491 36.76 17.65 30.66
CA GLU A 491 37.83 18.28 29.89
C GLU A 491 38.25 19.64 30.48
N ASP A 492 39.54 19.95 30.48
CA ASP A 492 40.08 21.22 30.94
C ASP A 492 40.15 22.25 29.78
N THR A 493 39.03 22.90 29.50
CA THR A 493 38.86 23.87 28.40
C THR A 493 38.02 25.08 28.81
N SER A 494 38.06 26.16 28.02
CA SER A 494 37.28 27.39 28.28
C SER A 494 35.77 27.15 28.29
N ARG A 495 35.02 27.98 29.02
CA ARG A 495 33.54 27.87 29.10
C ARG A 495 32.86 27.97 27.73
N GLU A 496 33.38 28.83 26.85
CA GLU A 496 32.89 29.00 25.49
C GLU A 496 33.11 27.73 24.65
N ASN A 497 34.32 27.16 24.72
CA ASN A 497 34.63 25.90 24.03
C ASN A 497 33.74 24.75 24.52
N LYS A 498 33.53 24.63 25.84
CA LYS A 498 32.59 23.63 26.40
C LYS A 498 31.17 23.80 25.88
N SER A 499 30.67 25.04 25.81
CA SER A 499 29.33 25.34 25.28
C SER A 499 29.18 24.93 23.81
N ASN A 500 30.19 25.24 23.00
CA ASN A 500 30.23 24.87 21.58
C ASN A 500 30.26 23.35 21.39
N MET A 501 31.08 22.64 22.17
CA MET A 501 31.17 21.18 22.12
C MET A 501 29.86 20.49 22.57
N ILE A 502 29.23 20.97 23.66
CA ILE A 502 27.92 20.47 24.11
C ILE A 502 26.86 20.64 23.02
N SER A 503 26.84 21.80 22.37
CA SER A 503 25.91 22.10 21.28
C SER A 503 26.14 21.18 20.08
N ALA A 504 27.40 20.95 19.70
CA ALA A 504 27.77 20.03 18.62
C ALA A 504 27.31 18.59 18.91
N ILE A 505 27.50 18.07 20.13
CA ILE A 505 27.02 16.74 20.52
C ILE A 505 25.50 16.64 20.41
N LYS A 506 24.78 17.61 20.98
CA LYS A 506 23.30 17.62 20.94
C LYS A 506 22.78 17.65 19.50
N ASN A 507 23.41 18.44 18.63
CA ASN A 507 23.04 18.52 17.22
C ASN A 507 23.30 17.19 16.52
N HIS A 508 24.45 16.55 16.73
CA HIS A 508 24.73 15.23 16.16
C HIS A 508 23.67 14.18 16.54
N TYR A 509 23.35 14.06 17.83
CA TYR A 509 22.36 13.09 18.28
C TYR A 509 20.94 13.42 17.81
N ARG A 510 20.61 14.70 17.64
CA ARG A 510 19.32 15.14 17.09
C ARG A 510 19.19 14.82 15.60
N ASP A 511 20.23 15.11 14.83
CA ASP A 511 20.14 15.15 13.36
C ASP A 511 20.53 13.82 12.73
N ASN A 512 21.59 13.17 13.24
CA ASN A 512 22.17 11.96 12.65
C ASN A 512 21.71 10.66 13.35
N CYS A 513 21.39 10.73 14.64
CA CYS A 513 21.01 9.54 15.43
C CYS A 513 19.48 9.37 15.56
N LYS A 514 18.72 9.61 14.49
CA LYS A 514 17.25 9.40 14.49
C LYS A 514 16.93 7.90 14.37
N VAL A 515 16.72 7.23 15.51
CA VAL A 515 16.51 5.77 15.60
C VAL A 515 15.47 5.26 14.61
N LYS A 516 14.29 5.87 14.54
CA LYS A 516 13.21 5.47 13.63
C LYS A 516 13.67 5.52 12.17
N THR A 517 14.33 6.59 11.77
CA THR A 517 14.89 6.75 10.42
C THR A 517 15.93 5.68 10.12
N ILE A 518 16.83 5.40 11.06
CA ILE A 518 17.87 4.37 10.88
C ILE A 518 17.23 3.00 10.66
N ILE A 519 16.23 2.63 11.47
CA ILE A 519 15.47 1.37 11.37
C ILE A 519 14.79 1.23 10.01
N THR A 520 14.09 2.27 9.55
CA THR A 520 13.31 2.21 8.30
C THR A 520 14.18 1.89 7.08
N HIS A 521 15.45 2.32 7.09
CA HIS A 521 16.41 2.10 6.01
C HIS A 521 17.31 0.88 6.22
N LEU A 522 17.01 0.00 7.18
CA LEU A 522 17.73 -1.25 7.32
C LEU A 522 17.36 -2.22 6.20
N ASN A 523 18.38 -2.87 5.66
CA ASN A 523 18.27 -3.96 4.68
C ASN A 523 18.45 -5.31 5.37
N LEU A 524 18.08 -6.40 4.68
CA LEU A 524 18.33 -7.76 5.14
C LEU A 524 19.82 -8.00 5.42
N CYS A 525 20.10 -8.84 6.41
CA CYS A 525 21.45 -9.34 6.65
C CYS A 525 21.68 -10.56 5.74
N ALA A 526 22.64 -10.50 4.83
CA ALA A 526 22.91 -11.57 3.86
C ALA A 526 23.13 -12.95 4.51
N ASN A 527 23.70 -12.99 5.72
CA ASN A 527 24.03 -14.23 6.42
C ASN A 527 22.91 -14.76 7.34
N ASP A 528 21.81 -14.02 7.49
CA ASP A 528 20.68 -14.41 8.34
C ASP A 528 19.86 -15.56 7.73
N GLU A 529 19.30 -16.43 8.58
CA GLU A 529 18.51 -17.60 8.16
C GLU A 529 17.31 -17.19 7.29
N ILE A 530 16.56 -16.16 7.67
CA ILE A 530 15.39 -15.68 6.89
C ILE A 530 15.82 -15.08 5.57
N SER A 531 16.92 -14.31 5.57
CA SER A 531 17.46 -13.75 4.32
C SER A 531 17.79 -14.87 3.32
N LYS A 532 18.44 -15.94 3.79
CA LYS A 532 18.74 -17.12 2.97
C LYS A 532 17.47 -17.82 2.48
N MET A 533 16.44 -17.96 3.33
CA MET A 533 15.17 -18.56 2.93
C MET A 533 14.47 -17.75 1.84
N ILE A 534 14.37 -16.42 2.01
CA ILE A 534 13.77 -15.52 1.02
C ILE A 534 14.55 -15.61 -0.30
N HIS A 535 15.87 -15.44 -0.27
CA HIS A 535 16.69 -15.48 -1.48
C HIS A 535 16.66 -16.85 -2.16
N SER A 536 16.63 -17.95 -1.39
CA SER A 536 16.47 -19.29 -1.94
C SER A 536 15.14 -19.45 -2.67
N LYS A 537 14.03 -18.95 -2.09
CA LYS A 537 12.71 -19.02 -2.72
C LYS A 537 12.65 -18.17 -3.99
N VAL A 538 13.23 -16.96 -3.97
CA VAL A 538 13.34 -16.08 -5.13
C VAL A 538 14.16 -16.76 -6.24
N SER A 539 15.33 -17.30 -5.91
CA SER A 539 16.21 -17.95 -6.90
C SER A 539 15.57 -19.17 -7.57
N ALA A 540 14.58 -19.80 -6.95
CA ALA A 540 13.91 -20.99 -7.47
C ALA A 540 12.71 -20.68 -8.40
N ILE A 541 12.43 -19.41 -8.69
CA ILE A 541 11.30 -18.99 -9.54
C ILE A 541 11.53 -19.35 -11.01
N HIS A 542 12.79 -19.29 -11.48
CA HIS A 542 13.25 -19.68 -12.81
C HIS A 542 14.22 -20.85 -12.68
#